data_AF-A0A7W6ZXM7-F1
#
_entry.id   AF-A0A7W6ZXM7-F1
#
_cell.length_a   1.000
_cell.length_b   1.000
_cell.length_c   1.000
_cell.angle_alpha   90.00
_cell.angle_beta   90.00
_cell.angle_gamma   90.00
#
_symmetry.space_group_name_H-M   'P 1'
#
loop_
_entity.id
_entity.type
_entity.pdbx_description
1 polymer ?
#
loop_
_entity_poly.entity_id
_entity_poly.type
_entity_poly.pdbx_seq_one_letter_code
_entity_poly.pdbx_strand_id
1 'polypeptide(L)'
;MTDDIEVRIYQEHPDGDPEELTSVDIEYFGGICPNVGDIFVTWNLGTPYGYFLVEKRYFIVQQGGPRGWAVYVRDLKPTPFDQRMVAQWAKDTEFFASERDDDEDGPAYAPIAPPDLPKSKRVRRKKTRAVR
;
A
#
# COMPACT_ATOMS: atom_id res chain seq x y z
N MET A 1 21.49 -0.84 22.44
CA MET A 1 21.53 -0.99 20.97
C MET A 1 20.31 -1.78 20.59
N THR A 2 19.23 -1.09 20.22
CA THR A 2 18.21 -1.69 19.37
C THR A 2 18.90 -1.92 18.04
N ASP A 3 19.09 -3.19 17.64
CA ASP A 3 19.50 -3.44 16.26
C ASP A 3 18.32 -2.99 15.39
N ASP A 4 18.54 -1.99 14.55
CA ASP A 4 17.51 -1.44 13.67
C ASP A 4 16.98 -2.57 12.78
N ILE A 5 15.67 -2.84 12.86
CA ILE A 5 15.03 -3.91 12.08
C ILE A 5 14.53 -3.27 10.79
N GLU A 6 15.13 -3.69 9.68
CA GLU A 6 14.74 -3.24 8.35
C GLU A 6 13.63 -4.13 7.77
N VAL A 7 12.74 -3.52 6.98
CA VAL A 7 11.72 -4.22 6.19
C VAL A 7 11.97 -3.91 4.71
N ARG A 8 12.36 -4.95 3.97
CA ARG A 8 12.60 -4.91 2.52
C ARG A 8 11.45 -5.54 1.78
N ILE A 9 10.91 -4.85 0.79
CA ILE A 9 9.79 -5.31 -0.03
C ILE A 9 10.34 -5.78 -1.38
N TYR A 10 10.00 -7.00 -1.77
CA TYR A 10 10.44 -7.64 -3.01
C TYR A 10 9.25 -8.03 -3.88
N GLN A 11 9.45 -8.03 -5.19
CA GLN A 11 8.51 -8.53 -6.20
C GLN A 11 9.20 -9.53 -7.13
N GLU A 12 8.43 -10.39 -7.79
CA GLU A 12 8.96 -11.22 -8.88
C GLU A 12 9.43 -10.36 -10.05
N HIS A 13 10.71 -10.44 -10.38
CA HIS A 13 11.21 -9.96 -11.65
C HIS A 13 10.83 -10.96 -12.77
N PRO A 14 10.69 -10.54 -14.04
CA PRO A 14 10.32 -11.43 -15.14
C PRO A 14 11.25 -12.64 -15.39
N ASP A 15 12.46 -12.66 -14.83
CA ASP A 15 13.38 -13.81 -14.88
C ASP A 15 13.16 -14.82 -13.74
N GLY A 16 12.27 -14.53 -12.79
CA GLY A 16 11.92 -15.37 -11.65
C GLY A 16 12.70 -15.06 -10.37
N ASP A 17 13.66 -14.13 -10.40
CA ASP A 17 14.37 -13.70 -9.20
C ASP A 17 13.61 -12.59 -8.46
N PRO A 18 13.76 -12.48 -7.12
CA PRO A 18 13.17 -11.39 -6.37
C PRO A 18 13.90 -10.07 -6.63
N GLU A 19 13.19 -9.05 -7.10
CA GLU A 19 13.66 -7.68 -7.25
C GLU A 19 13.19 -6.82 -6.06
N GLU A 20 14.10 -6.06 -5.46
CA GLU A 20 13.76 -5.15 -4.37
C GLU A 20 13.02 -3.93 -4.90
N LEU A 21 11.81 -3.69 -4.40
CA LEU A 21 11.00 -2.52 -4.72
C LEU A 21 11.35 -1.32 -3.83
N THR A 22 11.56 -1.57 -2.54
CA THR A 22 11.88 -0.54 -1.55
C THR A 22 12.36 -1.17 -0.24
N SER A 23 13.04 -0.36 0.57
CA SER A 23 13.44 -0.69 1.92
C SER A 23 13.11 0.44 2.89
N VAL A 24 12.60 0.09 4.06
CA VAL A 24 12.20 1.03 5.12
C VAL A 24 12.49 0.45 6.50
N ASP A 25 12.57 1.31 7.52
CA ASP A 25 12.60 0.87 8.92
C ASP A 25 11.25 0.25 9.32
N ILE A 26 11.25 -0.72 10.25
CA ILE A 26 10.00 -1.29 10.82
C ILE A 26 9.08 -0.22 11.43
N GLU A 27 9.62 0.90 11.90
CA GLU A 27 8.84 2.03 12.41
C GLU A 27 7.91 2.62 11.33
N TYR A 28 8.28 2.53 10.05
CA TYR A 28 7.42 2.94 8.93
C TYR A 28 6.06 2.23 8.95
N PHE A 29 6.03 0.98 9.43
CA PHE A 29 4.83 0.18 9.58
C PHE A 29 4.28 0.17 11.01
N GLY A 30 4.61 1.18 11.82
CA GLY A 30 4.18 1.27 13.22
C GLY A 30 4.84 0.22 14.12
N GLY A 31 6.07 -0.21 13.79
CA GLY A 31 6.83 -1.18 14.57
C GLY A 31 6.42 -2.65 14.33
N ILE A 32 5.58 -2.91 13.32
CA ILE A 32 5.09 -4.25 13.00
C ILE A 32 5.32 -4.54 11.51
N CYS A 33 5.86 -5.71 11.20
CA CYS A 33 5.99 -6.15 9.82
C CYS A 33 4.62 -6.48 9.19
N PRO A 34 4.34 -6.04 7.95
CA PRO A 34 3.14 -6.40 7.22
C PRO A 34 2.83 -7.92 7.25
N ASN A 35 1.56 -8.26 7.32
CA ASN A 35 1.09 -9.64 7.33
C ASN A 35 0.76 -10.14 5.92
N VAL A 36 0.80 -11.46 5.76
CA VAL A 36 0.32 -12.10 4.53
C VAL A 36 -1.17 -11.82 4.36
N GLY A 37 -1.54 -11.36 3.17
CA GLY A 37 -2.90 -10.92 2.84
C GLY A 37 -3.11 -9.41 2.93
N ASP A 38 -2.17 -8.67 3.52
CA ASP A 38 -2.23 -7.20 3.52
C ASP A 38 -2.06 -6.67 2.09
N ILE A 39 -2.77 -5.58 1.79
CA ILE A 39 -2.68 -4.88 0.52
C ILE A 39 -1.89 -3.59 0.73
N PHE A 40 -0.80 -3.46 0.00
CA PHE A 40 0.04 -2.27 -0.03
C PHE A 40 -0.28 -1.44 -1.26
N VAL A 41 -0.43 -0.13 -1.08
CA VAL A 41 -0.65 0.83 -2.17
C VAL A 41 0.36 1.95 -2.01
N THR A 42 1.27 2.07 -2.97
CA THR A 42 2.30 3.11 -2.95
C THR A 42 2.14 4.08 -4.13
N TRP A 43 2.50 5.33 -3.85
CA TRP A 43 2.34 6.50 -4.71
C TRP A 43 3.68 7.20 -4.92
N ASN A 44 4.70 6.85 -4.11
CA ASN A 44 6.05 7.40 -4.12
C ASN A 44 6.98 6.49 -3.32
N LEU A 45 8.04 6.00 -3.97
CA LEU A 45 9.31 5.47 -3.41
C LEU A 45 10.11 4.79 -4.55
N GLY A 46 10.30 5.47 -5.68
CA GLY A 46 10.92 4.85 -6.88
C GLY A 46 10.10 3.73 -7.53
N THR A 47 9.02 3.29 -6.87
CA THR A 47 8.08 2.28 -7.35
C THR A 47 6.96 2.92 -8.17
N PRO A 48 6.52 2.33 -9.29
CA PRO A 48 5.34 2.77 -10.00
C PRO A 48 4.11 2.72 -9.08
N TYR A 49 3.14 3.62 -9.29
CA TYR A 49 1.83 3.52 -8.64
C TYR A 49 1.24 2.11 -8.88
N GLY A 50 0.99 1.39 -7.81
CA GLY A 50 0.63 -0.01 -7.88
C GLY A 50 -0.10 -0.49 -6.64
N TYR A 51 -0.86 -1.56 -6.84
CA TYR A 51 -1.49 -2.32 -5.77
C TYR A 51 -0.73 -3.62 -5.64
N PHE A 52 -0.28 -3.91 -4.42
CA PHE A 52 0.57 -5.05 -4.15
C PHE A 52 -0.07 -5.89 -3.05
N LEU A 53 -0.12 -7.20 -3.24
CA LEU A 53 -0.57 -8.13 -2.22
C LEU A 53 0.64 -8.78 -1.56
N VAL A 54 0.72 -8.73 -0.23
CA VAL A 54 1.73 -9.48 0.53
C VAL A 54 1.41 -10.96 0.49
N GLU A 55 2.28 -11.76 -0.12
CA GLU A 55 2.11 -13.21 -0.21
C GLU A 55 2.96 -13.98 0.80
N LYS A 56 4.17 -13.48 1.08
CA LYS A 56 5.12 -14.16 1.97
C LYS A 56 5.91 -13.14 2.78
N ARG A 57 6.38 -13.59 3.94
CA ARG A 57 7.34 -12.85 4.75
C ARG A 57 8.37 -13.79 5.33
N TYR A 58 9.61 -13.32 5.40
CA TYR A 58 10.74 -14.05 5.95
C TYR A 58 11.45 -13.15 6.95
N PHE A 59 11.69 -13.66 8.16
CA PHE A 59 12.64 -12.99 9.06
C PHE A 59 14.02 -13.57 8.80
N ILE A 60 14.92 -12.74 8.28
CA ILE A 60 16.27 -13.14 7.89
C ILE A 60 17.24 -12.64 8.96
N VAL A 61 18.07 -13.55 9.46
CA VAL A 61 19.15 -13.24 10.42
C VAL A 61 20.46 -13.68 9.79
N GLN A 62 21.29 -12.71 9.41
CA GLN A 62 22.61 -12.99 8.84
C GLN A 62 23.66 -13.00 9.96
N GLN A 63 24.56 -14.00 9.94
CA GLN A 63 25.66 -14.05 10.90
C GLN A 63 26.60 -12.85 10.70
N GLY A 64 26.67 -11.96 11.70
CA GLY A 64 27.48 -10.74 11.63
C GLY A 64 26.96 -9.69 10.65
N GLY A 65 25.74 -9.84 10.13
CA GLY A 65 25.09 -8.92 9.21
C GLY A 65 23.78 -8.36 9.78
N PRO A 66 23.06 -7.55 8.98
CA PRO A 66 21.77 -7.02 9.38
C PRO A 66 20.74 -8.15 9.55
N ARG A 67 19.76 -7.90 10.40
CA ARG A 67 18.57 -8.74 10.55
C ARG A 67 17.34 -7.93 10.17
N GLY A 68 16.37 -8.57 9.54
CA GLY A 68 15.22 -7.84 9.03
C GLY A 68 14.16 -8.74 8.43
N TRP A 69 13.09 -8.11 7.98
CA TRP A 69 12.01 -8.74 7.25
C TRP A 69 12.22 -8.59 5.75
N ALA A 70 12.17 -9.70 5.02
CA ALA A 70 11.93 -9.71 3.59
C ALA A 70 10.45 -10.01 3.34
N VAL A 71 9.73 -9.05 2.78
CA VAL A 71 8.30 -9.14 2.44
C VAL A 71 8.20 -9.31 0.94
N TYR A 72 7.63 -10.43 0.50
CA TYR A 72 7.39 -10.68 -0.91
C TYR A 72 5.96 -10.30 -1.27
N VAL A 73 5.85 -9.47 -2.29
CA VAL A 73 4.58 -9.00 -2.84
C VAL A 73 4.43 -9.42 -4.29
N ARG A 74 3.18 -9.45 -4.75
CA ARG A 74 2.85 -9.53 -6.17
C ARG A 74 1.95 -8.39 -6.59
N ASP A 75 1.96 -8.10 -7.89
CA ASP A 75 0.97 -7.22 -8.48
C ASP A 75 -0.44 -7.74 -8.19
N LEU A 76 -1.26 -6.84 -7.67
CA LEU A 76 -2.67 -7.05 -7.46
C LEU A 76 -3.40 -6.21 -8.51
N LYS A 77 -4.20 -6.86 -9.35
CA LYS A 77 -5.19 -6.14 -10.13
C LYS A 77 -6.25 -5.59 -9.17
N PRO A 78 -6.37 -4.27 -8.97
CA PRO A 78 -7.27 -3.73 -7.97
C PRO A 78 -8.73 -3.98 -8.36
N THR A 79 -9.54 -4.32 -7.37
CA THR A 79 -11.00 -4.37 -7.52
C THR A 79 -11.57 -2.95 -7.52
N PRO A 80 -12.82 -2.76 -7.98
CA PRO A 80 -13.50 -1.47 -7.83
C PRO A 80 -13.63 -1.02 -6.36
N PHE A 81 -13.59 -1.95 -5.39
CA PHE A 81 -13.62 -1.60 -3.98
C PHE A 81 -12.28 -1.01 -3.54
N ASP A 82 -11.16 -1.65 -3.89
CA ASP A 82 -9.81 -1.18 -3.54
C ASP A 82 -9.55 0.23 -4.07
N GLN A 83 -9.97 0.50 -5.32
CA GLN A 83 -9.87 1.84 -5.92
C GLN A 83 -10.70 2.88 -5.17
N ARG A 84 -11.91 2.51 -4.71
CA ARG A 84 -12.75 3.41 -3.91
C ARG A 84 -12.15 3.67 -2.54
N MET A 85 -11.54 2.68 -1.90
CA MET A 85 -10.86 2.85 -0.61
C MET A 85 -9.70 3.83 -0.72
N VAL A 86 -8.84 3.64 -1.73
CA VAL A 86 -7.70 4.52 -2.01
C VAL A 86 -8.13 5.95 -2.33
N ALA A 87 -9.18 6.11 -3.15
CA ALA A 87 -9.71 7.44 -3.44
C ALA A 87 -10.40 8.09 -2.23
N GLN A 88 -11.05 7.32 -1.36
CA GLN A 88 -11.64 7.84 -0.13
C GLN A 88 -10.54 8.31 0.82
N TRP A 89 -9.47 7.52 1.00
CA TRP A 89 -8.30 7.91 1.78
C TRP A 89 -7.69 9.22 1.28
N ALA A 90 -7.51 9.37 -0.04
CA ALA A 90 -6.98 10.60 -0.61
C ALA A 90 -7.87 11.81 -0.32
N LYS A 91 -9.20 11.68 -0.47
CA LYS A 91 -10.15 12.75 -0.14
C LYS A 91 -10.12 13.12 1.33
N ASP A 92 -10.05 12.13 2.21
CA ASP A 92 -9.97 12.36 3.65
C ASP A 92 -8.67 13.09 4.00
N THR A 93 -7.57 12.77 3.31
CA THR A 93 -6.27 13.44 3.51
C THR A 93 -6.24 14.86 2.92
N GLU A 94 -6.81 15.08 1.73
CA GLU A 94 -6.96 16.41 1.12
C GLU A 94 -7.78 17.35 2.01
N PHE A 95 -8.83 16.83 2.65
CA PHE A 95 -9.62 17.57 3.63
C PHE A 95 -8.72 18.12 4.74
N PHE A 96 -7.88 17.28 5.34
CA PHE A 96 -6.92 17.72 6.37
C PHE A 96 -5.78 18.58 5.84
N ALA A 97 -5.43 18.49 4.56
CA ALA A 97 -4.45 19.38 3.94
C ALA A 97 -5.01 20.79 3.76
N SER A 98 -6.30 20.91 3.40
CA SER A 98 -6.99 22.20 3.23
C SER A 98 -7.31 22.93 4.54
N GLU A 99 -7.31 22.22 5.68
CA GLU A 99 -7.43 22.82 7.01
C GLU A 99 -6.06 23.23 7.59
N ARG A 100 -4.95 22.99 6.87
CA ARG A 100 -3.57 23.20 7.33
C ARG A 100 -2.92 24.50 6.84
N ASP A 101 -3.72 25.45 6.36
CA ASP A 101 -3.33 26.86 6.22
C ASP A 101 -3.54 27.51 7.63
N ASP A 102 -2.51 27.86 8.42
CA ASP A 102 -1.60 28.98 8.11
C ASP A 102 -0.21 28.97 8.80
N ASP A 103 0.23 27.98 9.60
CA ASP A 103 1.53 28.10 10.28
C ASP A 103 2.22 26.73 10.56
N GLU A 104 2.92 26.13 9.60
CA GLU A 104 4.10 25.27 9.89
C GLU A 104 4.85 24.81 8.62
N ASP A 105 6.15 25.12 8.55
CA ASP A 105 7.14 24.65 7.57
C ASP A 105 7.31 23.11 7.62
N GLY A 106 6.35 22.37 7.07
CA GLY A 106 6.49 20.94 6.75
C GLY A 106 6.93 20.72 5.31
N PRO A 107 7.62 19.60 4.98
CA PRO A 107 8.02 19.34 3.59
C PRO A 107 6.78 19.29 2.69
N ALA A 108 6.79 20.12 1.65
CA ALA A 108 5.72 20.24 0.68
C ALA A 108 5.53 18.91 -0.06
N TYR A 109 4.63 18.06 0.44
CA TYR A 109 4.11 16.97 -0.35
C TYR A 109 3.24 17.58 -1.45
N ALA A 110 3.74 17.56 -2.69
CA ALA A 110 2.97 18.03 -3.83
C ALA A 110 1.63 17.26 -3.88
N PRO A 111 0.48 17.95 -4.06
CA PRO A 111 -0.81 17.29 -4.15
C PRO A 111 -0.83 16.38 -5.38
N ILE A 112 -0.77 15.07 -5.15
CA ILE A 112 -0.91 14.06 -6.21
C ILE A 112 -2.40 13.86 -6.41
N ALA A 113 -2.91 14.23 -7.59
CA ALA A 113 -4.31 14.07 -7.91
C ALA A 113 -4.73 12.59 -7.72
N PRO A 114 -5.83 12.31 -7.00
CA PRO A 114 -6.31 10.95 -6.82
C PRO A 114 -6.64 10.30 -8.18
N PRO A 115 -6.46 8.98 -8.32
CA PRO A 115 -6.77 8.28 -9.56
C PRO A 115 -8.26 8.38 -9.89
N ASP A 116 -8.56 8.48 -11.19
CA ASP A 116 -9.94 8.52 -11.69
C ASP A 116 -10.72 7.27 -11.28
N LEU A 117 -11.82 7.49 -10.54
CA LEU A 117 -12.68 6.42 -10.07
C LEU A 117 -13.44 5.77 -11.24
N PRO A 118 -13.52 4.42 -11.31
CA PRO A 118 -14.39 3.76 -12.27
C PRO A 118 -15.86 4.05 -11.95
N LYS A 119 -16.61 4.46 -12.98
CA LYS A 119 -18.06 4.74 -12.87
C LYS A 119 -18.80 3.50 -12.36
N SER A 120 -19.39 3.60 -11.17
CA SER A 120 -20.16 2.52 -10.55
C SER A 120 -21.46 2.27 -11.33
N LYS A 121 -21.59 1.09 -11.96
CA LYS A 121 -22.87 0.65 -12.54
C LYS A 121 -23.81 0.23 -11.42
N ARG A 122 -24.88 1.01 -11.19
CA ARG A 122 -25.96 0.67 -10.25
C ARG A 122 -26.61 -0.66 -10.69
N VAL A 123 -26.39 -1.72 -9.91
CA VAL A 123 -27.08 -3.00 -10.12
C VAL A 123 -28.50 -2.88 -9.59
N ARG A 124 -29.48 -2.81 -10.50
CA ARG A 124 -30.91 -2.75 -10.16
C ARG A 124 -31.36 -4.15 -9.73
N ARG A 125 -31.52 -4.38 -8.42
CA ARG A 125 -32.12 -5.62 -7.90
C ARG A 125 -33.55 -5.76 -8.44
N LYS A 126 -33.83 -6.80 -9.24
CA LYS A 126 -35.19 -7.17 -9.64
C LYS A 126 -35.90 -7.76 -8.40
N LYS A 127 -37.00 -7.14 -7.98
CA LYS A 127 -37.90 -7.72 -6.97
C LYS A 127 -38.57 -8.95 -7.57
N THR A 128 -38.18 -10.14 -7.14
CA THR A 128 -38.91 -11.38 -7.43
C THR A 128 -40.18 -11.37 -6.58
N ARG A 129 -41.33 -11.29 -7.23
CA ARG A 129 -42.64 -11.32 -6.58
C ARG A 129 -43.01 -12.79 -6.41
N ALA A 130 -43.08 -13.27 -5.17
CA ALA A 130 -43.60 -14.61 -4.86
C ALA A 130 -45.09 -14.66 -5.23
N VAL A 131 -45.47 -15.65 -6.03
CA VAL A 131 -46.85 -15.99 -6.33
C VAL A 131 -47.32 -17.00 -5.28
N ARG A 132 -48.51 -16.75 -4.75
CA ARG A 132 -49.19 -17.49 -3.68
C ARG A 132 -49.58 -18.90 -4.12
#